data_AF-A0A7W0VWJ9-F1
#
_entry.id   AF-A0A7W0VWJ9-F1
#
_cell.length_a   1.000
_cell.length_b   1.000
_cell.length_c   1.000
_cell.angle_alpha   90.00
_cell.angle_beta   90.00
_cell.angle_gamma   90.00
#
_symmetry.space_group_name_H-M   'P 1'
#
loop_
_entity.id
_entity.type
_entity.pdbx_description
1 polymer ?
#
loop_
_entity_poly.entity_id
_entity_poly.type
_entity_poly.pdbx_seq_one_letter_code
_entity_poly.pdbx_strand_id
1 'polypeptide(L)'
;MIGFRWLWVVAIVLVAGACQRDKADATAAPERGSPGKERGDCKPNKVCDPGLLCLSNLCVRPPPADCKAIGEQLASIDLGNYAEAETRAPVVAKYTAACEKAYVSKEQGDCMEKATDKWSASQCAPDMFPELKTAGGAGDCATIANRIRAQMGKQMSGADPQTAQLFTKMMTVIQTSCEQDKWPGPFKQCVLAAGDNQDSMNKCNGLMPAEMQQKMTERMSKMM
;
A
#
# COMPACT_ATOMS: atom_id res chain seq x y z
N MET A 1 -70.55 -51.76 -21.10
CA MET A 1 -69.47 -52.78 -21.04
C MET A 1 -68.62 -52.39 -19.83
N ILE A 2 -68.83 -53.00 -18.65
CA ILE A 2 -68.09 -54.18 -18.17
C ILE A 2 -66.59 -53.86 -18.27
N GLY A 3 -65.88 -53.38 -17.24
CA GLY A 3 -65.69 -53.96 -15.91
C GLY A 3 -64.28 -54.58 -15.87
N PHE A 4 -63.46 -54.31 -14.83
CA PHE A 4 -62.60 -55.30 -14.15
C PHE A 4 -61.79 -54.65 -13.00
N ARG A 5 -62.11 -55.10 -11.78
CA ARG A 5 -61.36 -54.99 -10.52
C ARG A 5 -60.09 -55.85 -10.60
N TRP A 6 -58.98 -55.46 -9.95
CA TRP A 6 -57.97 -56.28 -9.21
C TRP A 6 -56.97 -55.24 -8.61
N LEU A 7 -56.74 -54.98 -7.32
CA LEU A 7 -56.68 -55.75 -6.06
C LEU A 7 -55.54 -56.78 -6.00
N TRP A 8 -54.31 -56.34 -5.71
CA TRP A 8 -53.22 -57.11 -5.07
C TRP A 8 -52.26 -56.11 -4.40
N VAL A 9 -52.29 -55.97 -3.07
CA VAL A 9 -51.54 -56.68 -2.02
C VAL A 9 -50.39 -55.84 -1.47
N VAL A 10 -50.60 -55.50 -0.20
CA VAL A 10 -49.72 -54.85 0.75
C VAL A 10 -48.56 -55.78 1.10
N ALA A 11 -47.33 -55.31 0.97
CA ALA A 11 -46.17 -55.91 1.62
C ALA A 11 -45.56 -54.87 2.58
N ILE A 12 -45.95 -54.97 3.86
CA ILE A 12 -45.32 -54.26 4.97
C ILE A 12 -44.04 -55.02 5.33
N VAL A 13 -42.89 -54.43 5.05
CA VAL A 13 -41.60 -54.93 5.52
C VAL A 13 -41.28 -54.23 6.84
N LEU A 14 -41.50 -54.94 7.94
CA LEU A 14 -41.06 -54.57 9.29
C LEU A 14 -39.55 -54.90 9.40
N VAL A 15 -38.69 -53.90 9.25
CA VAL A 15 -37.27 -54.01 9.58
C VAL A 15 -37.07 -53.54 11.02
N ALA A 16 -36.89 -54.50 11.92
CA ALA A 16 -36.36 -54.27 13.26
C ALA A 16 -34.84 -54.03 13.14
N GLY A 17 -34.45 -52.77 12.94
CA GLY A 17 -33.07 -52.30 12.99
C GLY A 17 -32.71 -51.87 14.41
N ALA A 18 -31.77 -52.58 15.01
CA ALA A 18 -31.26 -52.37 16.37
C ALA A 18 -30.73 -50.94 16.59
N CYS A 19 -30.96 -50.40 17.79
CA CYS A 19 -30.31 -49.20 18.32
C CYS A 19 -28.80 -49.46 18.47
N GLN A 20 -28.01 -49.18 17.44
CA GLN A 20 -26.57 -48.95 17.59
C GLN A 20 -26.39 -47.49 18.03
N ARG A 21 -25.88 -47.36 19.24
CA ARG A 21 -25.55 -46.10 19.90
C ARG A 21 -24.29 -45.57 19.21
N ASP A 22 -24.48 -44.70 18.22
CA ASP A 22 -23.37 -44.05 17.52
C ASP A 22 -22.49 -43.32 18.54
N LYS A 23 -21.21 -43.70 18.52
CA LYS A 23 -20.15 -43.06 19.27
C LYS A 23 -20.16 -41.58 18.90
N ALA A 24 -20.11 -40.74 19.91
CA ALA A 24 -19.91 -39.30 19.78
C ALA A 24 -18.84 -39.04 18.71
N ASP A 25 -19.28 -38.46 17.60
CA ASP A 25 -18.40 -37.84 16.62
C ASP A 25 -17.44 -36.95 17.40
N ALA A 26 -16.17 -37.34 17.41
CA ALA A 26 -15.09 -36.44 17.70
C ALA A 26 -15.23 -35.33 16.66
N THR A 27 -15.85 -34.22 17.08
CA THR A 27 -15.92 -32.95 16.34
C THR A 27 -14.60 -32.76 15.65
N ALA A 28 -14.60 -32.97 14.33
CA ALA A 28 -13.45 -32.74 13.48
C ALA A 28 -12.95 -31.34 13.84
N ALA A 29 -11.72 -31.28 14.35
CA ALA A 29 -11.08 -29.99 14.59
C ALA A 29 -11.20 -29.22 13.26
N PRO A 30 -11.67 -27.95 13.27
CA PRO A 30 -11.77 -27.17 12.05
C PRO A 30 -10.42 -27.26 11.35
N GLU A 31 -10.44 -27.63 10.06
CA GLU A 31 -9.22 -27.76 9.27
C GLU A 31 -8.40 -26.50 9.48
N ARG A 32 -7.29 -26.63 10.21
CA ARG A 32 -6.38 -25.50 10.42
C ARG A 32 -5.86 -25.16 9.04
N GLY A 33 -6.17 -23.95 8.58
CA GLY A 33 -5.64 -23.44 7.32
C GLY A 33 -4.12 -23.60 7.31
N SER A 34 -3.55 -23.78 6.12
CA SER A 34 -2.10 -23.95 5.99
C SER A 34 -1.34 -22.82 6.71
N PRO A 35 -0.20 -23.10 7.37
CA PRO A 35 0.51 -22.09 8.12
C PRO A 35 0.81 -20.83 7.29
N GLY A 36 0.49 -19.66 7.85
CA GLY A 36 0.62 -18.35 7.21
C GLY A 36 -0.64 -17.87 6.49
N LYS A 37 -1.61 -18.74 6.19
CA LYS A 37 -2.87 -18.37 5.52
C LYS A 37 -3.90 -17.83 6.50
N GLU A 38 -4.89 -17.11 5.99
CA GLU A 38 -6.00 -16.60 6.80
C GLU A 38 -6.67 -17.73 7.59
N ARG A 39 -6.84 -17.53 8.91
CA ARG A 39 -7.33 -18.52 9.89
C ARG A 39 -6.45 -19.76 10.06
N GLY A 40 -5.24 -19.76 9.50
CA GLY A 40 -4.20 -20.75 9.74
C GLY A 40 -3.23 -20.34 10.84
N ASP A 41 -2.42 -21.30 11.30
CA ASP A 41 -1.36 -21.03 12.28
C ASP A 41 -0.32 -20.05 11.69
N CYS A 42 0.31 -19.21 12.50
CA CYS A 42 1.41 -18.38 12.01
C CYS A 42 2.60 -19.24 11.55
N LYS A 43 3.41 -18.72 10.62
CA LYS A 43 4.69 -19.35 10.27
C LYS A 43 5.61 -19.37 11.50
N PRO A 44 6.64 -20.22 11.55
CA PRO A 44 7.55 -20.32 12.71
C PRO A 44 8.19 -19.00 13.15
N ASN A 45 8.40 -18.08 12.20
CA ASN A 45 8.92 -16.73 12.44
C ASN A 45 7.86 -15.71 12.91
N LYS A 46 6.65 -16.16 13.29
CA LYS A 46 5.49 -15.32 13.65
C LYS A 46 5.00 -14.40 12.53
N VAL A 47 5.27 -14.75 11.28
CA VAL A 47 4.84 -14.00 10.10
C VAL A 47 3.69 -14.72 9.41
N CYS A 48 2.76 -13.95 8.83
CA CYS A 48 1.67 -14.44 8.01
C CYS A 48 1.89 -14.06 6.54
N ASP A 49 1.01 -14.50 5.66
CA ASP A 49 1.00 -14.01 4.27
C ASP A 49 0.73 -12.49 4.22
N PRO A 50 1.13 -11.80 3.14
CA PRO A 50 0.97 -10.36 3.02
C PRO A 50 -0.46 -9.89 3.31
N GLY A 51 -0.60 -8.87 4.15
CA GLY A 51 -1.90 -8.32 4.56
C GLY A 51 -2.56 -9.03 5.75
N LEU A 52 -1.91 -10.01 6.38
CA LEU A 52 -2.39 -10.67 7.59
C LEU A 52 -1.48 -10.39 8.79
N LEU A 53 -2.09 -10.31 9.98
CA LEU A 53 -1.39 -10.16 11.26
C LEU A 53 -1.39 -11.48 12.03
N CYS A 54 -0.26 -11.78 12.68
CA CYS A 54 -0.17 -12.93 13.59
C CYS A 54 -0.67 -12.52 14.98
N LEU A 55 -1.90 -12.88 15.32
CA LEU A 55 -2.48 -12.67 16.66
C LEU A 55 -2.66 -14.02 17.36
N SER A 56 -1.92 -14.22 18.45
CA SER A 56 -2.03 -15.42 19.29
C SER A 56 -1.83 -16.74 18.54
N ASN A 57 -0.83 -16.79 17.65
CA ASN A 57 -0.52 -17.89 16.72
C ASN A 57 -1.51 -18.09 15.57
N LEU A 58 -2.50 -17.20 15.39
CA LEU A 58 -3.44 -17.27 14.28
C LEU A 58 -3.20 -16.11 13.31
N CYS A 59 -3.14 -16.42 12.02
CA CYS A 59 -3.08 -15.41 10.96
C CYS A 59 -4.48 -14.86 10.71
N VAL A 60 -4.71 -13.61 11.08
CA VAL A 60 -6.00 -12.95 10.94
C VAL A 60 -5.87 -11.69 10.09
N ARG A 61 -6.93 -11.39 9.35
CA ARG A 61 -6.99 -10.17 8.57
C ARG A 61 -7.20 -8.98 9.52
N PRO A 62 -6.42 -7.89 9.40
CA PRO A 62 -6.64 -6.71 10.22
C PRO A 62 -8.03 -6.11 9.95
N PRO A 63 -8.60 -5.38 10.93
CA PRO A 63 -9.84 -4.66 10.72
C PRO A 63 -9.66 -3.65 9.57
N PRO A 64 -10.64 -3.51 8.66
CA PRO A 64 -10.57 -2.53 7.60
C PRO A 64 -10.66 -1.10 8.15
N ALA A 65 -10.10 -0.13 7.42
CA ALA A 65 -10.25 1.28 7.72
C ALA A 65 -11.66 1.80 7.34
N ASP A 66 -11.98 3.01 7.80
CA ASP A 66 -13.14 3.75 7.31
C ASP A 66 -12.82 4.34 5.93
N CYS A 67 -13.18 3.61 4.88
CA CYS A 67 -12.94 4.04 3.50
C CYS A 67 -13.74 5.28 3.08
N LYS A 68 -14.80 5.65 3.81
CA LYS A 68 -15.51 6.91 3.58
C LYS A 68 -14.68 8.07 4.12
N ALA A 69 -14.19 7.97 5.36
CA ALA A 69 -13.33 8.99 5.96
C ALA A 69 -12.04 9.20 5.14
N ILE A 70 -11.40 8.11 4.69
CA ILE A 70 -10.24 8.18 3.79
C ILE A 70 -10.61 8.89 2.47
N GLY A 71 -11.77 8.56 1.89
CA GLY A 71 -12.24 9.20 0.67
C GLY A 71 -12.41 10.72 0.82
N GLU A 72 -12.99 11.16 1.95
CA GLU A 72 -13.17 12.58 2.28
C GLU A 72 -11.85 13.30 2.49
N GLN A 73 -10.90 12.69 3.20
CA GLN A 73 -9.56 13.24 3.45
C GLN A 73 -8.77 13.39 2.15
N LEU A 74 -8.70 12.34 1.33
CA LEU A 74 -7.96 12.37 0.06
C LEU A 74 -8.59 13.32 -0.96
N ALA A 75 -9.92 13.47 -0.96
CA ALA A 75 -10.59 14.49 -1.76
C ALA A 75 -10.25 15.91 -1.27
N SER A 76 -10.12 16.12 0.04
CA SER A 76 -9.65 17.39 0.61
C SER A 76 -8.23 17.73 0.18
N ILE A 77 -7.35 16.73 0.11
CA ILE A 77 -5.97 16.89 -0.36
C ILE A 77 -5.93 17.22 -1.86
N ASP A 78 -6.79 16.60 -2.67
CA ASP A 78 -6.78 16.77 -4.13
C ASP A 78 -7.43 18.08 -4.60
N LEU A 79 -8.58 18.42 -4.01
CA LEU A 79 -9.39 19.56 -4.44
C LEU A 79 -9.27 20.78 -3.53
N GLY A 80 -8.67 20.62 -2.35
CA GLY A 80 -8.69 21.61 -1.28
C GLY A 80 -9.96 21.55 -0.42
N ASN A 81 -9.90 22.18 0.75
CA ASN A 81 -10.96 22.13 1.76
C ASN A 81 -12.26 22.86 1.35
N TYR A 82 -12.20 23.73 0.34
CA TYR A 82 -13.30 24.59 -0.10
C TYR A 82 -13.95 24.12 -1.41
N ALA A 83 -13.68 22.89 -1.84
CA ALA A 83 -14.34 22.34 -3.02
C ALA A 83 -15.84 22.12 -2.75
N GLU A 84 -16.68 22.60 -3.66
CA GLU A 84 -18.13 22.39 -3.62
C GLU A 84 -18.49 20.91 -3.60
N ALA A 85 -19.61 20.58 -2.96
CA ALA A 85 -20.02 19.19 -2.73
C ALA A 85 -20.13 18.38 -4.02
N GLU A 86 -20.65 18.98 -5.10
CA GLU A 86 -20.81 18.34 -6.40
C GLU A 86 -19.46 18.01 -7.06
N THR A 87 -18.45 18.83 -6.85
CA THR A 87 -17.09 18.60 -7.37
C THR A 87 -16.35 17.58 -6.50
N ARG A 88 -16.63 17.58 -5.20
CA ARG A 88 -16.00 16.70 -4.21
C ARG A 88 -16.51 15.26 -4.29
N ALA A 89 -17.82 15.06 -4.46
CA ALA A 89 -18.46 13.74 -4.48
C ALA A 89 -17.79 12.71 -5.42
N PRO A 90 -17.48 12.99 -6.69
CA PRO A 90 -16.82 12.01 -7.57
C PRO A 90 -15.41 11.65 -7.11
N VAL A 91 -14.68 12.59 -6.50
CA VAL A 91 -13.31 12.34 -5.99
C VAL A 91 -13.35 11.52 -4.71
N VAL A 92 -14.31 11.79 -3.81
CA VAL A 92 -14.56 10.95 -2.63
C VAL A 92 -14.90 9.53 -3.06
N ALA A 93 -15.85 9.36 -3.98
CA ALA A 93 -16.25 8.04 -4.48
C ALA A 93 -15.07 7.28 -5.12
N LYS A 94 -14.23 7.96 -5.90
CA LYS A 94 -12.99 7.39 -6.46
C LYS A 94 -12.07 6.85 -5.37
N TYR A 95 -11.79 7.64 -4.34
CA TYR A 95 -10.86 7.24 -3.27
C TYR A 95 -11.44 6.22 -2.31
N THR A 96 -12.74 6.26 -2.02
CA THR A 96 -13.44 5.21 -1.27
C THR A 96 -13.36 3.88 -2.00
N ALA A 97 -13.66 3.84 -3.30
CA ALA A 97 -13.55 2.63 -4.10
C ALA A 97 -12.10 2.09 -4.16
N ALA A 98 -11.10 2.98 -4.23
CA ALA A 98 -9.70 2.59 -4.17
C ALA A 98 -9.31 1.99 -2.81
N CYS A 99 -9.81 2.56 -1.71
CA CYS A 99 -9.58 2.07 -0.35
C CYS A 99 -10.18 0.67 -0.15
N GLU A 100 -11.44 0.47 -0.58
CA GLU A 100 -12.12 -0.82 -0.49
C GLU A 100 -11.41 -1.88 -1.33
N LYS A 101 -11.00 -1.53 -2.55
CA LYS A 101 -10.25 -2.41 -3.45
C LYS A 101 -8.88 -2.81 -2.88
N ALA A 102 -8.19 -1.87 -2.23
CA ALA A 102 -6.88 -2.12 -1.63
C ALA A 102 -6.97 -2.84 -0.27
N TYR A 103 -8.18 -3.01 0.28
CA TYR A 103 -8.41 -3.54 1.62
C TYR A 103 -7.53 -2.82 2.66
N VAL A 104 -7.61 -1.50 2.70
CA VAL A 104 -6.82 -0.69 3.63
C VAL A 104 -7.14 -1.11 5.06
N SER A 105 -6.11 -1.44 5.85
CA SER A 105 -6.28 -1.76 7.26
C SER A 105 -6.51 -0.49 8.09
N LYS A 106 -7.11 -0.64 9.27
CA LYS A 106 -7.29 0.47 10.21
C LYS A 106 -5.99 1.24 10.47
N GLU A 107 -4.88 0.54 10.70
CA GLU A 107 -3.56 1.15 10.93
C GLU A 107 -3.08 1.99 9.74
N GLN A 108 -3.34 1.52 8.51
CA GLN A 108 -3.04 2.29 7.30
C GLN A 108 -3.97 3.49 7.17
N GLY A 109 -5.25 3.35 7.54
CA GLY A 109 -6.20 4.46 7.62
C GLY A 109 -5.75 5.55 8.59
N ASP A 110 -5.41 5.18 9.82
CA ASP A 110 -4.92 6.07 10.87
C ASP A 110 -3.62 6.79 10.43
N CYS A 111 -2.79 6.14 9.62
CA CYS A 111 -1.61 6.74 8.99
C CYS A 111 -2.01 7.78 7.92
N MET A 112 -2.97 7.46 7.05
CA MET A 112 -3.45 8.35 5.99
C MET A 112 -4.22 9.57 6.51
N GLU A 113 -4.92 9.46 7.63
CA GLU A 113 -5.59 10.60 8.27
C GLU A 113 -4.60 11.72 8.65
N LYS A 114 -3.35 11.36 8.93
CA LYS A 114 -2.27 12.31 9.25
C LYS A 114 -1.54 12.83 8.01
N ALA A 115 -1.79 12.23 6.85
CA ALA A 115 -1.14 12.65 5.62
C ALA A 115 -1.69 14.01 5.18
N THR A 116 -0.79 14.90 4.78
CA THR A 116 -1.13 16.24 4.28
C THR A 116 -1.05 16.35 2.76
N ASP A 117 -0.45 15.36 2.11
CA ASP A 117 -0.33 15.26 0.66
C ASP A 117 -0.44 13.80 0.18
N LYS A 118 -0.66 13.61 -1.13
CA LYS A 118 -0.83 12.28 -1.73
C LYS A 118 0.42 11.41 -1.61
N TRP A 119 1.61 12.02 -1.59
CA TRP A 119 2.85 11.27 -1.47
C TRP A 119 2.96 10.66 -0.07
N SER A 120 2.69 11.43 0.99
CA SER A 120 2.66 10.92 2.35
C SER A 120 1.59 9.85 2.55
N ALA A 121 0.40 10.05 1.98
CA ALA A 121 -0.66 9.03 2.00
C ALA A 121 -0.21 7.73 1.31
N SER A 122 0.57 7.83 0.23
CA SER A 122 1.10 6.66 -0.49
C SER A 122 2.14 5.87 0.28
N GLN A 123 2.81 6.48 1.27
CA GLN A 123 3.70 5.75 2.17
C GLN A 123 2.91 4.83 3.12
N CYS A 124 1.68 5.21 3.46
CA CYS A 124 0.80 4.44 4.33
C CYS A 124 0.12 3.26 3.60
N ALA A 125 -0.43 3.52 2.41
CA ALA A 125 -1.20 2.55 1.63
C ALA A 125 -0.81 2.59 0.14
N PRO A 126 0.38 2.08 -0.24
CA PRO A 126 0.92 2.25 -1.59
C PRO A 126 0.03 1.62 -2.68
N ASP A 127 -0.76 0.60 -2.35
CA ASP A 127 -1.70 -0.04 -3.28
C ASP A 127 -2.85 0.88 -3.73
N MET A 128 -3.17 1.93 -2.97
CA MET A 128 -4.16 2.93 -3.36
C MET A 128 -3.66 3.92 -4.41
N PHE A 129 -2.33 4.06 -4.58
CA PHE A 129 -1.71 5.08 -5.42
C PHE A 129 -0.81 4.44 -6.50
N PRO A 130 -1.37 3.62 -7.41
CA PRO A 130 -0.59 2.97 -8.45
C PRO A 130 0.16 3.96 -9.35
N GLU A 131 -0.38 5.17 -9.56
CA GLU A 131 0.23 6.25 -10.33
C GLU A 131 1.53 6.76 -9.70
N LEU A 132 1.65 6.68 -8.37
CA LEU A 132 2.88 7.06 -7.65
C LEU A 132 3.92 5.94 -7.67
N LYS A 133 3.48 4.68 -7.85
CA LYS A 133 4.38 3.53 -8.03
C LYS A 133 5.01 3.47 -9.42
N THR A 134 4.29 3.87 -10.46
CA THR A 134 4.66 3.54 -11.86
C THR A 134 5.62 4.51 -12.51
N ALA A 135 5.76 5.74 -12.02
CA ALA A 135 6.70 6.67 -12.61
C ALA A 135 8.09 6.50 -11.95
N GLY A 136 8.83 5.52 -12.47
CA GLY A 136 10.26 5.36 -12.28
C GLY A 136 10.66 4.42 -11.15
N GLY A 137 11.03 3.19 -11.53
CA GLY A 137 11.47 2.12 -10.64
C GLY A 137 12.73 2.48 -9.85
N ALA A 138 13.17 1.58 -8.96
CA ALA A 138 14.38 1.76 -8.16
C ALA A 138 15.64 2.09 -8.99
N GLY A 139 15.69 1.66 -10.26
CA GLY A 139 16.78 1.98 -11.20
C GLY A 139 16.90 3.47 -11.55
N ASP A 140 15.84 4.26 -11.36
CA ASP A 140 15.86 5.68 -11.72
C ASP A 140 16.55 6.53 -10.64
N CYS A 141 16.57 6.08 -9.40
CA CYS A 141 17.21 6.81 -8.30
C CYS A 141 18.73 6.90 -8.48
N ALA A 142 19.38 5.82 -8.92
CA ALA A 142 20.80 5.84 -9.25
C ALA A 142 21.08 6.76 -10.45
N THR A 143 20.22 6.74 -11.47
CA THR A 143 20.33 7.59 -12.65
C THR A 143 20.16 9.07 -12.29
N ILE A 144 19.18 9.41 -11.46
CA ILE A 144 18.97 10.75 -10.91
C ILE A 144 20.18 11.21 -10.10
N ALA A 145 20.68 10.37 -9.18
CA ALA A 145 21.86 10.70 -8.38
C ALA A 145 23.11 10.94 -9.25
N ASN A 146 23.32 10.12 -10.28
CA ASN A 146 24.42 10.30 -11.23
C ASN A 146 24.27 11.58 -12.05
N ARG A 147 23.06 11.93 -12.48
CA ARG A 147 22.76 13.17 -13.20
C ARG A 147 23.05 14.40 -12.34
N ILE A 148 22.53 14.43 -11.12
CA ILE A 148 22.77 15.54 -10.17
C ILE A 148 24.26 15.65 -9.87
N ARG A 149 24.96 14.52 -9.68
CA ARG A 149 26.40 14.48 -9.49
C ARG A 149 27.16 15.10 -10.66
N ALA A 150 26.78 14.76 -11.90
CA ALA A 150 27.40 15.29 -13.10
C ALA A 150 27.13 16.80 -13.26
N GLN A 151 25.92 17.27 -12.96
CA GLN A 151 25.56 18.68 -13.06
C GLN A 151 26.31 19.53 -12.04
N MET A 152 26.25 19.16 -10.76
CA MET A 152 26.92 19.93 -9.69
C MET A 152 28.44 19.76 -9.75
N GLY A 153 28.96 18.63 -10.25
CA GLY A 153 30.39 18.44 -10.50
C GLY A 153 30.97 19.44 -11.50
N LYS A 154 30.18 19.89 -12.49
CA LYS A 154 30.57 20.97 -13.43
C LYS A 154 30.66 22.33 -12.73
N GLN A 155 29.80 22.60 -11.76
CA GLN A 155 29.85 23.85 -10.98
C GLN A 155 30.97 23.85 -9.92
N MET A 156 31.33 22.67 -9.44
CA MET A 156 32.28 22.46 -8.35
C MET A 156 33.71 22.18 -8.86
N SER A 157 33.98 22.39 -10.15
CA SER A 157 35.33 22.23 -10.70
C SER A 157 36.29 23.24 -10.04
N GLY A 158 37.16 22.74 -9.16
CA GLY A 158 38.09 23.57 -8.37
C GLY A 158 37.74 23.69 -6.89
N ALA A 159 36.71 23.00 -6.39
CA ALA A 159 36.41 22.93 -4.97
C ALA A 159 37.53 22.23 -4.18
N ASP A 160 37.72 22.64 -2.92
CA ASP A 160 38.66 22.01 -2.02
C ASP A 160 38.24 20.56 -1.66
N PRO A 161 39.17 19.72 -1.16
CA PRO A 161 38.89 18.32 -0.86
C PRO A 161 37.78 18.10 0.18
N GLN A 162 37.59 19.01 1.14
CA GLN A 162 36.55 18.88 2.16
C GLN A 162 35.17 19.13 1.54
N THR A 163 35.07 20.15 0.68
CA THR A 163 33.85 20.47 -0.07
C THR A 163 33.47 19.34 -1.04
N ALA A 164 34.45 18.70 -1.70
CA ALA A 164 34.22 17.52 -2.54
C ALA A 164 33.71 16.30 -1.74
N GLN A 165 34.20 16.10 -0.52
CA GLN A 165 33.71 15.03 0.37
C GLN A 165 32.28 15.30 0.87
N LEU A 166 31.99 16.55 1.27
CA LEU A 166 30.65 16.96 1.68
C LEU A 166 29.64 16.73 0.54
N PHE A 167 30.04 17.11 -0.68
CA PHE A 167 29.23 16.88 -1.88
C PHE A 167 28.94 15.39 -2.12
N THR A 168 29.94 14.53 -1.96
CA THR A 168 29.76 13.08 -2.09
C THR A 168 28.76 12.54 -1.07
N LYS A 169 28.87 12.95 0.20
CA LYS A 169 27.91 12.58 1.26
C LYS A 169 26.50 13.04 0.93
N MET A 170 26.35 14.27 0.45
CA MET A 170 25.06 14.83 0.03
C MET A 170 24.42 14.02 -1.10
N MET A 171 25.20 13.61 -2.12
CA MET A 171 24.69 12.78 -3.21
C MET A 171 24.22 11.41 -2.73
N THR A 172 24.91 10.82 -1.76
CA THR A 172 24.46 9.57 -1.13
C THR A 172 23.13 9.75 -0.42
N VAL A 173 22.94 10.84 0.33
CA VAL A 173 21.64 11.11 1.00
C VAL A 173 20.52 11.35 0.00
N ILE A 174 20.78 12.03 -1.12
CA ILE A 174 19.79 12.21 -2.18
C ILE A 174 19.37 10.85 -2.76
N GLN A 175 20.34 9.98 -3.07
CA GLN A 175 20.04 8.65 -3.60
C GLN A 175 19.24 7.81 -2.58
N THR A 176 19.73 7.74 -1.33
CA THR A 176 19.05 7.03 -0.25
C THR A 176 17.65 7.59 -0.02
N SER A 177 17.46 8.91 -0.11
CA SER A 177 16.14 9.52 -0.04
C SER A 177 15.25 9.07 -1.19
N CYS A 178 15.72 9.09 -2.42
CA CYS A 178 14.95 8.61 -3.56
C CYS A 178 14.49 7.15 -3.38
N GLU A 179 15.37 6.30 -2.87
CA GLU A 179 15.12 4.88 -2.68
C GLU A 179 14.18 4.58 -1.49
N GLN A 180 14.40 5.25 -0.35
CA GLN A 180 13.64 5.04 0.88
C GLN A 180 12.29 5.76 0.85
N ASP A 181 12.28 7.01 0.40
CA ASP A 181 11.09 7.87 0.42
C ASP A 181 10.19 7.64 -0.80
N LYS A 182 10.60 6.80 -1.75
CA LYS A 182 9.84 6.50 -2.97
C LYS A 182 9.36 7.78 -3.65
N TRP A 183 10.33 8.60 -4.10
CA TRP A 183 10.01 9.91 -4.67
C TRP A 183 8.90 9.82 -5.74
N PRO A 184 8.00 10.82 -5.80
CA PRO A 184 6.94 10.85 -6.80
C PRO A 184 7.52 10.74 -8.20
N GLY A 185 6.90 9.91 -9.01
CA GLY A 185 7.45 9.68 -10.33
C GLY A 185 7.41 10.85 -11.31
N PRO A 186 6.40 11.73 -11.30
CA PRO A 186 6.47 12.99 -12.05
C PRO A 186 7.68 13.85 -11.68
N PHE A 187 8.06 13.85 -10.39
CA PHE A 187 9.27 14.55 -9.94
C PHE A 187 10.55 13.89 -10.48
N LYS A 188 10.66 12.55 -10.37
CA LYS A 188 11.77 11.79 -10.96
C LYS A 188 11.93 12.07 -12.47
N GLN A 189 10.83 12.03 -13.21
CA GLN A 189 10.83 12.31 -14.65
C GLN A 189 11.23 13.75 -14.96
N CYS A 190 10.74 14.72 -14.18
CA CYS A 190 11.17 16.11 -14.33
C CYS A 190 12.68 16.25 -14.12
N VAL A 191 13.24 15.66 -13.07
CA VAL A 191 14.67 15.72 -12.78
C VAL A 191 15.50 15.06 -13.90
N LEU A 192 15.03 13.93 -14.43
CA LEU A 192 15.70 13.26 -15.56
C LEU A 192 15.63 14.05 -16.87
N ALA A 193 14.53 14.78 -17.10
CA ALA A 193 14.31 15.61 -18.29
C ALA A 193 14.89 17.04 -18.18
N ALA A 194 15.15 17.53 -16.96
CA ALA A 194 15.67 18.86 -16.71
C ALA A 194 17.05 19.05 -17.36
N GLY A 195 17.25 20.14 -18.10
CA GLY A 195 18.55 20.48 -18.68
C GLY A 195 19.63 20.76 -17.63
N ASP A 196 20.88 20.91 -18.06
CA ASP A 196 22.06 21.06 -17.19
C ASP A 196 22.14 22.39 -16.41
N ASN A 197 21.11 23.24 -16.48
CA ASN A 197 21.10 24.54 -15.81
C ASN A 197 20.23 24.53 -14.53
N GLN A 198 20.53 25.44 -13.62
CA GLN A 198 19.83 25.56 -12.34
C GLN A 198 18.33 25.83 -12.53
N ASP A 199 17.96 26.63 -13.53
CA ASP A 199 16.57 26.98 -13.81
C ASP A 199 15.71 25.77 -14.18
N SER A 200 16.29 24.80 -14.88
CA SER A 200 15.59 23.55 -15.24
C SER A 200 15.28 22.71 -14.01
N MET A 201 16.21 22.65 -13.06
CA MET A 201 16.01 21.95 -11.80
C MET A 201 15.01 22.67 -10.89
N ASN A 202 15.06 24.01 -10.86
CA ASN A 202 14.11 24.82 -10.09
C ASN A 202 12.66 24.61 -10.55
N LYS A 203 12.42 24.34 -11.83
CA LYS A 203 11.08 23.99 -12.35
C LYS A 203 10.54 22.68 -11.76
N CYS A 204 11.43 21.75 -11.38
CA CYS A 204 11.02 20.49 -10.75
C CYS A 204 10.67 20.64 -9.27
N ASN A 205 11.12 21.70 -8.60
CA ASN A 205 10.83 21.91 -7.16
C ASN A 205 9.32 22.00 -6.88
N GLY A 206 8.53 22.49 -7.83
CA GLY A 206 7.06 22.53 -7.70
C GLY A 206 6.39 21.16 -7.69
N LEU A 207 7.09 20.11 -8.11
CA LEU A 207 6.61 18.72 -8.08
C LEU A 207 7.06 17.97 -6.82
N MET A 208 7.87 18.60 -5.96
CA MET A 208 8.37 18.02 -4.73
C MET A 208 7.42 18.35 -3.57
N PRO A 209 6.73 17.37 -2.97
CA PRO A 209 5.81 17.58 -1.85
C PRO A 209 6.52 18.22 -0.65
N ALA A 210 5.84 19.12 0.07
CA ALA A 210 6.44 19.88 1.18
C ALA A 210 7.05 18.97 2.25
N GLU A 211 6.39 17.87 2.60
CA GLU A 211 6.91 16.91 3.59
C GLU A 211 8.19 16.22 3.10
N MET A 212 8.29 15.93 1.80
CA MET A 212 9.52 15.43 1.20
C MET A 212 10.64 16.47 1.24
N GLN A 213 10.34 17.75 0.99
CA GLN A 213 11.33 18.84 1.13
C GLN A 213 11.86 18.90 2.56
N GLN A 214 10.96 18.88 3.55
CA GLN A 214 11.32 18.91 4.97
C GLN A 214 12.20 17.74 5.38
N LYS A 215 11.83 16.51 5.00
CA LYS A 215 12.64 15.30 5.25
C LYS A 215 14.02 15.40 4.62
N MET A 216 14.11 15.95 3.41
CA MET A 216 15.38 16.16 2.73
C MET A 216 16.25 17.19 3.46
N THR A 217 15.67 18.34 3.86
CA THR A 217 16.36 19.36 4.64
C THR A 217 16.84 18.83 5.99
N GLU A 218 16.02 18.05 6.70
CA GLU A 218 16.38 17.44 7.98
C GLU A 218 17.55 16.45 7.84
N ARG A 219 17.55 15.64 6.78
CA ARG A 219 18.68 14.74 6.50
C ARG A 219 19.94 15.50 6.13
N MET A 220 19.82 16.59 5.37
CA MET A 220 20.94 17.47 5.04
C MET A 220 21.51 18.15 6.28
N SER A 221 20.66 18.65 7.19
CA SER A 221 21.12 19.29 8.43
C SER A 221 21.81 18.33 9.38
N LYS A 222 21.41 17.05 9.40
CA LYS A 222 22.06 16.01 10.22
C LYS A 222 23.45 15.60 9.71
N MET A 223 23.84 16.01 8.50
CA MET A 223 25.16 15.71 7.92
C MET A 223 26.20 16.82 8.14
N MET A 224 25.75 18.02 8.51
CA MET A 224 26.60 19.17 8.84
C MET A 224 27.06 19.07 10.29
#